data_AF-A0A6I1FCB2-F1
#
_entry.id   AF-A0A6I1FCB2-F1
#
_cell.length_a   1.000
_cell.length_b   1.000
_cell.length_c   1.000
_cell.angle_alpha   90.00
_cell.angle_beta   90.00
_cell.angle_gamma   90.00
#
_symmetry.space_group_name_H-M   'P 1'
#
loop_
_entity.id
_entity.type
_entity.pdbx_description
1 polymer ?
#
loop_
_entity_poly.entity_id
_entity_poly.type
_entity_poly.pdbx_seq_one_letter_code
_entity_poly.pdbx_strand_id
1 'polypeptide(L)' 'MVKKYENGGDEALKDKRGNKKEDASLTPEEKINLQMKKLERENERLRAENLFLKKLEEIERRRK' A
#
# COMPACT_ATOMS: atom_id res chain seq x y z
N MET A 1 -18.81 31.88 14.19
CA MET A 1 -19.00 30.41 14.19
C MET A 1 -20.40 29.97 13.74
N VAL A 2 -21.32 30.88 13.36
CA VAL A 2 -22.73 30.52 13.04
C VAL A 2 -22.99 30.32 11.54
N LYS A 3 -22.34 31.11 10.66
CA LYS A 3 -22.57 31.08 9.20
C LYS A 3 -22.25 29.75 8.49
N LYS A 4 -21.37 28.91 9.06
CA LYS A 4 -20.99 27.63 8.43
C LYS A 4 -22.04 26.54 8.66
N TYR A 5 -22.71 26.56 9.80
CA TYR A 5 -23.77 25.61 10.14
C TYR A 5 -25.04 25.87 9.34
N GLU A 6 -25.41 27.15 9.17
CA GLU A 6 -26.62 27.52 8.42
C GLU A 6 -26.60 27.09 6.94
N ASN A 7 -25.42 27.04 6.32
CA ASN A 7 -25.28 26.69 4.90
C ASN A 7 -25.01 25.20 4.62
N GLY A 8 -24.64 24.40 5.61
CA GLY A 8 -24.19 23.02 5.37
C GLY A 8 -24.32 22.05 6.53
N GLY A 9 -25.07 22.41 7.58
CA GLY A 9 -25.34 21.56 8.75
C GLY A 9 -24.08 21.06 9.44
N ASP A 10 -24.19 19.91 10.11
CA ASP A 10 -23.10 19.26 10.84
C ASP A 10 -21.91 18.88 9.94
N GLU A 11 -22.15 18.60 8.65
CA GLU A 11 -21.10 18.25 7.69
C GLU A 11 -20.15 19.42 7.40
N ALA A 12 -20.61 20.67 7.51
CA ALA A 12 -19.78 21.87 7.34
C ALA A 12 -18.91 22.19 8.58
N LEU A 13 -19.17 21.54 9.71
CA LEU A 13 -18.39 21.66 10.94
C LEU A 13 -17.27 20.61 11.06
N LYS A 14 -17.25 19.59 10.21
CA LYS A 14 -16.16 18.59 10.19
C LYS A 14 -14.84 19.24 9.76
N ASP A 15 -13.89 19.34 10.69
CA ASP A 15 -12.51 19.76 10.41
C ASP A 15 -11.85 18.71 9.49
N LYS A 16 -11.44 19.15 8.28
CA LYS A 16 -10.83 18.29 7.26
C LYS A 16 -9.31 18.17 7.40
N ARG A 17 -8.71 18.71 8.46
CA ARG A 17 -7.28 18.57 8.71
C ARG A 17 -7.00 17.18 9.27
N GLY A 18 -6.26 16.38 8.49
CA GLY A 18 -5.90 15.01 8.86
C GLY A 18 -6.83 13.92 8.32
N ASN A 19 -7.83 14.26 7.49
CA ASN A 19 -8.60 13.27 6.75
C ASN A 19 -7.71 12.63 5.67
N LYS A 20 -6.97 11.61 6.09
CA LYS A 20 -6.46 10.53 5.26
C LYS A 20 -7.62 10.16 4.33
N LYS A 21 -7.44 10.36 3.02
CA LYS A 21 -8.46 10.08 1.99
C LYS A 21 -9.20 8.81 2.40
N GLU A 22 -10.49 8.95 2.70
CA GLU A 22 -11.35 7.84 3.06
C GLU A 22 -11.11 6.72 2.05
N ASP A 23 -10.87 5.49 2.50
CA ASP A 23 -10.55 4.35 1.63
C ASP A 23 -11.62 4.10 0.53
N ALA A 24 -12.78 4.77 0.65
CA ALA A 24 -13.85 4.85 -0.35
C ALA A 24 -13.55 5.77 -1.57
N SER A 25 -12.55 6.64 -1.52
CA SER A 25 -12.21 7.61 -2.58
C SER A 25 -11.07 7.17 -3.51
N LEU A 26 -10.45 6.01 -3.29
CA LEU A 26 -9.40 5.52 -4.18
C LEU A 26 -10.02 5.18 -5.55
N THR A 27 -9.57 5.87 -6.61
CA THR A 27 -10.01 5.54 -7.96
C THR A 27 -9.59 4.10 -8.30
N PRO A 28 -10.25 3.44 -9.26
CA PRO A 28 -9.83 2.11 -9.70
C PRO A 28 -8.34 2.06 -10.06
N GLU A 29 -7.79 3.12 -10.68
CA GLU A 29 -6.36 3.18 -10.99
C GLU A 29 -5.49 3.23 -9.73
N GLU A 30 -5.86 4.01 -8.71
CA GLU A 30 -5.11 4.10 -7.47
C GLU A 30 -5.10 2.75 -6.71
N LYS A 31 -6.22 2.00 -6.73
CA LYS A 31 -6.28 0.65 -6.15
C LYS A 31 -5.37 -0.34 -6.91
N ILE A 32 -5.39 -0.28 -8.23
CA ILE A 32 -4.54 -1.13 -9.08
C ILE A 32 -3.06 -0.81 -8.83
N ASN A 33 -2.69 0.47 -8.77
CA ASN A 33 -1.31 0.88 -8.47
C ASN A 33 -0.84 0.40 -7.08
N LEU A 34 -1.71 0.44 -6.07
CA LEU A 34 -1.41 -0.11 -4.75
C LEU A 34 -1.22 -1.63 -4.78
N GLN A 35 -2.06 -2.36 -5.53
CA GLN A 35 -1.91 -3.80 -5.69
C GLN A 35 -0.63 -4.15 -6.45
N MET A 36 -0.31 -3.44 -7.53
CA MET A 36 0.94 -3.61 -8.28
C MET A 36 2.15 -3.41 -7.37
N LYS A 37 2.19 -2.33 -6.58
CA LYS A 37 3.30 -2.06 -5.65
C LYS A 37 3.43 -3.11 -4.54
N LYS A 38 2.34 -3.76 -4.14
CA LYS A 38 2.37 -4.89 -3.20
C LYS A 38 2.98 -6.12 -3.87
N LEU A 39 2.50 -6.46 -5.06
CA LEU A 39 2.97 -7.60 -5.85
C LEU A 39 4.46 -7.47 -6.23
N GLU A 40 4.91 -6.28 -6.61
CA GLU A 40 6.32 -6.02 -6.93
C GLU A 40 7.24 -6.31 -5.74
N ARG A 41 6.86 -5.83 -4.55
CA ARG A 41 7.62 -6.07 -3.31
C ARG A 41 7.64 -7.55 -2.94
N GLU A 42 6.52 -8.24 -3.11
CA GLU A 42 6.45 -9.68 -2.87
C GLU A 42 7.32 -10.45 -3.87
N ASN A 43 7.30 -10.05 -5.14
CA ASN A 43 8.14 -10.64 -6.18
C ASN A 43 9.63 -10.44 -5.88
N GLU A 44 10.03 -9.24 -5.44
CA GLU A 44 11.40 -8.94 -5.03
C GLU A 44 11.83 -9.81 -3.83
N ARG A 45 10.97 -9.94 -2.80
CA ARG A 45 11.22 -10.82 -1.65
C ARG A 45 11.42 -12.27 -2.09
N LEU A 46 10.54 -12.78 -2.95
CA LEU A 46 10.62 -14.15 -3.47
C LEU A 46 11.85 -14.38 -4.35
N ARG A 47 12.29 -13.38 -5.11
CA ARG A 47 13.53 -13.46 -5.90
C ARG A 47 14.75 -13.57 -5.00
N ALA A 48 14.81 -12.79 -3.92
CA ALA A 48 15.89 -12.86 -2.96
C ALA A 48 15.93 -14.22 -2.26
N GLU A 49 14.77 -14.74 -1.83
CA GLU A 49 14.63 -16.06 -1.20
C GLU A 49 15.07 -17.18 -2.15
N ASN A 50 14.62 -17.16 -3.40
CA ASN A 50 15.05 -18.12 -4.42
C ASN A 50 16.56 -18.04 -4.71
N LEU A 51 17.13 -16.84 -4.78
CA LEU A 51 18.56 -16.67 -5.01
C LEU A 51 19.37 -17.24 -3.84
N PHE A 52 18.93 -16.98 -2.61
CA PHE A 52 19.56 -17.52 -1.42
C PHE A 52 19.56 -19.06 -1.41
N LEU A 53 18.40 -19.68 -1.70
CA LEU A 53 18.27 -21.13 -1.78
C LEU A 53 19.18 -21.73 -2.86
N LYS A 54 19.24 -21.13 -4.05
CA LYS A 54 20.17 -21.57 -5.12
C LYS A 54 21.62 -21.50 -4.67
N LYS A 55 21.99 -20.48 -3.90
CA LYS A 55 23.37 -20.35 -3.40
C LYS A 55 23.71 -21.44 -2.38
N LEU A 56 22.76 -21.80 -1.52
CA LEU A 56 22.93 -22.92 -0.59
C LEU A 56 23.11 -24.24 -1.33
N GLU A 57 22.25 -24.51 -2.32
CA GLU A 57 22.34 -25.73 -3.13
C GLU A 57 23.71 -25.84 -3.85
N GLU A 58 24.23 -24.74 -4.38
CA GLU A 58 25.56 -24.71 -5.00
C GLU A 58 26.68 -25.06 -4.00
N ILE A 59 26.59 -24.57 -2.77
CA ILE A 59 27.58 -24.87 -1.71
C ILE A 59 27.51 -26.34 -1.33
N GLU A 60 26.31 -26.91 -1.17
CA GLU A 60 26.12 -28.32 -0.85
C GLU A 60 26.65 -29.23 -1.96
N ARG A 61 26.40 -28.89 -3.23
CA ARG A 61 26.95 -29.63 -4.38
C ARG A 61 28.48 -29.61 -4.44
N ARG A 62 29.14 -28.54 -4.00
CA ARG A 62 30.62 -28.46 -3.95
C ARG A 62 31.23 -29.25 -2.80
N ARG A 63 30.47 -29.54 -1.75
CA ARG A 63 30.92 -30.32 -0.59
C ARG A 63 30.75 -31.82 -0.79
N LYS A 64 30.02 -32.23 -1.82
CA LYS A 64 29.78 -33.62 -2.20
C LYS A 64 30.77 -34.04 -3.29
#